data_AF-A0A6H0ZY82-F1
#
_entry.id   AF-A0A6H0ZY82-F1
#
_cell.length_a   1.000
_cell.length_b   1.000
_cell.length_c   1.000
_cell.angle_alpha   90.00
_cell.angle_beta   90.00
_cell.angle_gamma   90.00
#
_symmetry.space_group_name_H-M   'P 1'
#
loop_
_entity.id
_entity.type
_entity.pdbx_description
1 polymer ?
#
loop_
_entity_poly.entity_id
_entity_poly.type
_entity_poly.pdbx_seq_one_letter_code
_entity_poly.pdbx_strand_id
1 'polypeptide(L)'
;MSEPPMTSPGDPDALAARHPGTSPAQLAEIAVRRWDLHPVIHAHPHAHPGLRQWIAQVNPRPGQSRVAPHGPQYGPAYGPAYGPPGPSRVPAHGPAYGPAYGPVGSGSLPSGPAYPAGWTTPRRSGSAGWLAGCGCLALAVVVIGVLLLGAVGATLSSDEDRPSDRSPSTGNRDGRAADALRAGFDAERKKYHRLAAVLDGNPVAPLITHPVAFSRLEEQAERPGLSDYAVRSLVQQARRMRRELQRAVAAAEKRRVNRSGSLTEELVDRATDGFIDTRWDAASACPGAKEKGRITTGCVKGRALVVHLLPESELDGEWEMRMLVAHELAHVYQRADRARFKNYRGRADRLVGRGLFQGSREKMADCYALTYYGRWTLSQGSTTYGYGYVCGQAERTAIRSWAADLDAPMPG
;
A
#
# COMPACT_ATOMS: atom_id res chain seq x y z
N MET A 1 16.95 7.91 43.26
CA MET A 1 18.06 7.42 42.42
C MET A 1 17.51 6.25 41.63
N SER A 2 17.14 6.49 40.38
CA SER A 2 16.64 5.47 39.47
C SER A 2 17.72 5.27 38.41
N GLU A 3 18.15 4.02 38.24
CA GLU A 3 19.19 3.62 37.29
C GLU A 3 18.82 4.01 35.85
N PRO A 4 19.81 4.27 34.97
CA PRO A 4 19.57 4.43 33.54
C PRO A 4 19.02 3.12 32.95
N PRO A 5 18.23 3.16 31.86
CA PRO A 5 17.73 1.95 31.24
C PRO A 5 18.91 1.18 30.66
N MET A 6 19.32 0.14 31.38
CA MET A 6 20.20 -0.89 30.86
C MET A 6 19.57 -1.45 29.57
N THR A 7 20.40 -1.69 28.56
CA THR A 7 20.09 -2.66 27.50
C THR A 7 19.43 -3.87 28.15
N SER A 8 18.16 -4.13 27.82
CA SER A 8 17.39 -5.19 28.47
C SER A 8 18.21 -6.50 28.45
N PRO A 9 18.43 -7.19 29.58
CA PRO A 9 19.31 -8.37 29.70
C PRO A 9 18.93 -9.61 28.88
N GLY A 10 18.09 -9.48 27.85
CA GLY A 10 17.50 -10.60 27.10
C GLY A 10 17.35 -10.38 25.60
N ASP A 11 18.10 -9.48 24.97
CA ASP A 11 18.12 -9.37 23.50
C ASP A 11 19.20 -10.32 22.91
N PRO A 12 18.84 -11.53 22.44
CA PRO A 12 19.80 -12.52 21.96
C PRO A 12 20.56 -12.02 20.72
N ASP A 13 19.96 -11.14 19.92
CA ASP A 13 20.59 -10.62 18.72
C ASP A 13 21.63 -9.56 19.05
N ALA A 14 21.34 -8.68 20.02
CA ALA A 14 22.32 -7.72 20.51
C ALA A 14 23.49 -8.42 21.21
N LEU A 15 23.23 -9.49 21.96
CA LEU A 15 24.27 -10.33 22.56
C LEU A 15 25.12 -11.01 21.49
N ALA A 16 24.48 -11.67 20.52
CA ALA A 16 25.19 -12.32 19.42
C ALA A 16 25.99 -11.32 18.57
N ALA A 17 25.44 -10.14 18.25
CA ALA A 17 26.15 -9.13 17.47
C ALA A 17 27.40 -8.58 18.17
N ARG A 18 27.46 -8.62 19.51
CA ARG A 18 28.62 -8.18 20.30
C ARG A 18 29.61 -9.32 20.59
N HIS A 19 29.17 -10.57 20.48
CA HIS A 19 29.98 -11.72 20.86
C HIS A 19 31.06 -12.01 19.79
N PRO A 20 32.37 -11.92 20.12
CA PRO A 20 33.44 -12.02 19.12
C PRO A 20 33.44 -13.32 18.32
N GLY A 21 32.95 -14.42 18.90
CA GLY A 21 32.88 -15.72 18.22
C GLY A 21 31.66 -15.91 17.29
N THR A 22 30.80 -14.90 17.12
CA THR A 22 29.61 -15.03 16.27
C THR A 22 29.98 -15.21 14.81
N SER A 23 29.37 -16.22 14.18
CA SER A 23 29.70 -16.59 12.80
C SER A 23 29.32 -15.48 11.80
N PRO A 24 30.04 -15.35 10.67
CA PRO A 24 29.69 -14.39 9.62
C PRO A 24 28.26 -14.55 9.10
N ALA A 25 27.77 -15.79 8.99
CA ALA A 25 26.40 -16.09 8.55
C ALA A 25 25.36 -15.56 9.56
N GLN A 26 25.57 -15.81 10.85
CA GLN A 26 24.68 -15.31 11.90
C GLN A 26 24.69 -13.77 11.96
N LEU A 27 25.85 -13.13 11.77
CA LEU A 27 25.93 -11.66 11.67
C LEU A 27 25.12 -11.14 10.48
N ALA A 28 25.19 -11.80 9.33
CA ALA A 28 24.40 -11.43 8.16
C ALA A 28 22.89 -11.59 8.43
N GLU A 29 22.47 -12.69 9.05
CA GLU A 29 21.08 -12.93 9.45
C GLU A 29 20.55 -11.90 10.46
N ILE A 30 21.40 -11.44 11.39
CA ILE A 30 21.03 -10.36 12.31
C ILE A 30 20.95 -9.05 11.54
N ALA A 31 21.91 -8.76 10.67
CA ALA A 31 21.94 -7.50 9.93
C ALA A 31 20.72 -7.31 9.01
N VAL A 32 20.21 -8.38 8.38
CA VAL A 32 19.02 -8.27 7.51
C VAL A 32 17.72 -7.93 8.24
N ARG A 33 17.68 -8.08 9.58
CA ARG A 33 16.49 -7.86 10.41
C ARG A 33 16.64 -6.78 11.49
N ARG A 34 17.87 -6.50 11.94
CA ARG A 34 18.21 -5.54 13.00
C ARG A 34 19.06 -4.40 12.48
N TRP A 35 18.40 -3.40 11.91
CA TRP A 35 19.08 -2.19 11.45
C TRP A 35 19.83 -1.46 12.57
N ASP A 36 19.29 -1.46 13.78
CA ASP A 36 19.90 -0.87 14.97
C ASP A 36 21.25 -1.50 15.35
N LEU A 37 21.48 -2.75 14.96
CA LEU A 37 22.74 -3.47 15.20
C LEU A 37 23.75 -3.31 14.06
N HIS A 38 23.40 -2.64 12.96
CA HIS A 38 24.33 -2.37 11.85
C HIS A 38 25.64 -1.69 12.29
N PRO A 39 25.67 -0.71 13.21
CA PRO A 39 26.93 -0.13 13.68
C PRO A 39 27.85 -1.18 14.32
N VAL A 40 27.27 -2.05 15.16
CA VAL A 40 27.98 -3.10 15.90
C VAL A 40 28.47 -4.18 14.93
N ILE A 41 27.60 -4.64 14.03
CA ILE A 41 27.93 -5.67 13.04
C ILE A 41 28.96 -5.15 12.04
N HIS A 42 28.83 -3.90 11.59
CA HIS A 42 29.80 -3.28 10.70
C HIS A 42 31.20 -3.21 11.31
N ALA A 43 31.33 -3.08 12.64
CA ALA A 43 32.61 -3.12 13.35
C ALA A 43 33.10 -4.55 13.67
N HIS A 44 32.24 -5.57 13.56
CA HIS A 44 32.54 -6.91 14.06
C HIS A 44 33.68 -7.62 13.30
N PRO A 45 34.65 -8.25 13.98
CA PRO A 45 35.81 -8.89 13.33
C PRO A 45 35.43 -9.92 12.26
N HIS A 46 34.36 -10.69 12.51
CA HIS A 46 33.84 -11.71 11.58
C HIS A 46 32.86 -11.19 10.53
N ALA A 47 32.54 -9.89 10.49
CA ALA A 47 31.72 -9.33 9.43
C ALA A 47 32.51 -9.26 8.13
N HIS A 48 32.15 -10.12 7.17
CA HIS A 48 32.84 -10.20 5.88
C HIS A 48 32.64 -8.92 5.02
N PRO A 49 33.55 -8.63 4.06
CA PRO A 49 33.50 -7.39 3.28
C PRO A 49 32.15 -7.14 2.59
N GLY A 50 31.55 -8.17 2.00
CA GLY A 50 30.22 -8.06 1.36
C GLY A 50 29.11 -7.63 2.33
N LEU A 51 29.13 -8.09 3.59
CA LEU A 51 28.15 -7.69 4.60
C LEU A 51 28.34 -6.23 4.99
N ARG A 52 29.59 -5.79 5.17
CA ARG A 52 29.90 -4.38 5.47
C ARG A 52 29.47 -3.46 4.33
N GLN A 53 29.75 -3.86 3.09
CA GLN A 53 29.31 -3.13 1.90
C GLN A 53 27.79 -3.05 1.81
N TRP A 54 27.09 -4.15 2.05
CA TRP A 54 25.62 -4.17 2.10
C TRP A 54 25.09 -3.25 3.20
N ILE A 55 25.63 -3.34 4.42
CA ILE A 55 25.27 -2.44 5.54
C ILE A 55 25.46 -0.98 5.13
N ALA A 56 26.58 -0.62 4.52
CA ALA A 56 26.83 0.74 4.07
C ALA A 56 25.83 1.22 2.98
N GLN A 57 25.29 0.30 2.17
CA GLN A 57 24.26 0.64 1.17
C GLN A 57 22.88 0.87 1.81
N VAL A 58 22.48 0.03 2.78
CA VAL A 58 21.16 0.13 3.44
C VAL A 58 21.16 1.06 4.65
N ASN A 59 22.34 1.39 5.17
CA ASN A 59 22.62 2.32 6.23
C ASN A 59 23.88 3.14 5.86
N PRO A 60 23.73 4.24 5.08
CA PRO A 60 24.84 5.06 4.61
C PRO A 60 25.63 5.74 5.72
N ARG A 61 25.11 5.73 6.96
CA ARG A 61 25.73 6.34 8.13
C ARG A 61 25.67 5.39 9.32
N PRO A 62 26.32 4.22 9.25
CA PRO A 62 26.27 3.25 10.34
C PRO A 62 26.94 3.81 11.60
N GLY A 63 27.76 4.87 11.50
CA GLY A 63 28.35 5.58 12.64
C GLY A 63 27.61 6.82 13.14
N GLN A 64 26.50 7.26 12.50
CA GLN A 64 25.78 8.49 12.90
C GLN A 64 24.35 8.23 13.40
N SER A 65 24.02 7.02 13.83
CA SER A 65 22.81 6.80 14.62
C SER A 65 22.94 7.59 15.92
N ARG A 66 22.48 8.84 15.89
CA ARG A 66 22.17 9.62 17.08
C ARG A 66 21.07 8.85 17.80
N VAL A 67 21.45 8.02 18.75
CA VAL A 67 20.69 7.95 19.99
C VAL A 67 20.54 9.40 20.42
N ALA A 68 19.33 9.96 20.32
CA ALA A 68 19.08 11.31 20.81
C ALA A 68 19.55 11.34 22.28
N PRO A 69 20.49 12.23 22.67
CA PRO A 69 20.80 12.39 24.06
C PRO A 69 19.60 13.06 24.71
N HIS A 70 18.74 12.29 25.35
CA HIS A 70 17.82 12.79 26.37
C HIS A 70 18.66 13.17 27.59
N GLY A 71 19.30 14.35 27.54
CA GLY A 71 19.92 14.97 28.70
C GLY A 71 18.85 15.69 29.53
N PRO A 72 18.76 15.46 30.84
CA PRO A 72 17.83 16.20 31.70
C PRO A 72 18.30 17.66 31.89
N GLN A 73 17.46 18.62 31.49
CA GLN A 73 17.51 20.00 31.95
C GLN A 73 16.90 20.08 33.35
N TYR A 74 17.70 20.43 34.38
CA TYR A 74 17.38 21.10 35.66
C TYR A 74 18.67 21.02 36.52
N GLY A 75 19.36 22.04 37.04
CA GLY A 75 19.37 23.53 37.11
C GLY A 75 20.75 23.91 37.74
N PRO A 76 21.01 25.08 38.40
CA PRO A 76 20.22 26.29 38.61
C PRO A 76 20.89 27.59 38.08
N ALA A 77 20.13 28.68 38.12
CA ALA A 77 20.58 30.04 37.81
C ALA A 77 21.32 30.69 39.00
N TYR A 78 22.55 31.20 38.78
CA TYR A 78 23.16 32.37 39.45
C TYR A 78 24.27 32.92 38.51
N GLY A 79 24.26 34.24 38.24
CA GLY A 79 25.18 34.96 37.32
C GLY A 79 26.59 35.23 37.91
N PRO A 80 27.42 36.17 37.38
CA PRO A 80 27.03 37.46 36.77
C PRO A 80 27.74 37.83 35.44
N ALA A 81 27.23 38.93 34.86
CA ALA A 81 27.64 39.61 33.63
C ALA A 81 28.96 40.41 33.75
N TYR A 82 29.73 40.51 32.65
CA TYR A 82 30.52 41.68 32.23
C TYR A 82 30.84 41.56 30.71
N GLY A 83 30.59 42.63 29.93
CA GLY A 83 30.58 42.70 28.43
C GLY A 83 31.96 42.81 27.73
N PRO A 84 32.15 43.53 26.59
CA PRO A 84 31.27 44.41 25.78
C PRO A 84 31.33 44.15 24.22
N PRO A 85 30.71 44.98 23.33
CA PRO A 85 30.25 44.58 21.98
C PRO A 85 30.92 45.25 20.74
N GLY A 86 30.70 44.66 19.55
CA GLY A 86 30.61 45.33 18.23
C GLY A 86 31.67 44.94 17.18
N PRO A 87 31.54 45.31 15.88
CA PRO A 87 30.34 45.69 15.11
C PRO A 87 30.19 44.96 13.74
N SER A 88 29.03 45.19 13.11
CA SER A 88 28.58 44.78 11.78
C SER A 88 29.48 45.22 10.60
N ARG A 89 29.53 44.42 9.53
CA ARG A 89 29.52 44.88 8.12
C ARG A 89 29.31 43.73 7.13
N VAL A 90 28.26 43.88 6.33
CA VAL A 90 28.02 43.24 5.01
C VAL A 90 29.01 43.83 3.99
N PRO A 91 29.29 43.18 2.83
CA PRO A 91 28.40 43.37 1.68
C PRO A 91 28.14 42.14 0.82
N ALA A 92 27.01 42.24 0.12
CA ALA A 92 26.51 41.36 -0.92
C ALA A 92 27.40 41.36 -2.18
N HIS A 93 27.55 40.18 -2.80
CA HIS A 93 27.71 40.02 -4.25
C HIS A 93 27.26 38.60 -4.65
N GLY A 94 26.19 38.52 -5.45
CA GLY A 94 25.87 37.34 -6.25
C GLY A 94 26.75 37.26 -7.51
N PRO A 95 26.74 36.11 -8.21
CA PRO A 95 26.04 36.16 -9.48
C PRO A 95 25.11 34.96 -9.72
N ALA A 96 24.04 35.28 -10.45
CA ALA A 96 23.11 34.36 -11.07
C ALA A 96 23.79 33.60 -12.22
N TYR A 97 23.59 32.28 -12.27
CA TYR A 97 23.59 31.49 -13.51
C TYR A 97 22.68 30.26 -13.28
N GLY A 98 21.53 30.25 -13.94
CA GLY A 98 20.77 29.03 -14.23
C GLY A 98 21.21 28.45 -15.58
N PRO A 99 20.91 27.16 -15.82
CA PRO A 99 20.17 26.78 -17.03
C PRO A 99 19.00 25.85 -16.66
N ALA A 100 17.77 26.17 -17.12
CA ALA A 100 17.20 25.79 -18.41
C ALA A 100 16.78 24.29 -18.48
N TYR A 101 15.47 24.08 -18.38
CA TYR A 101 14.80 22.81 -18.66
C TYR A 101 14.81 22.52 -20.18
N GLY A 102 15.16 21.29 -20.56
CA GLY A 102 15.06 20.73 -21.91
C GLY A 102 15.33 19.21 -21.89
N PRO A 103 14.74 18.42 -22.80
CA PRO A 103 14.24 17.07 -22.52
C PRO A 103 15.31 15.98 -22.61
N VAL A 104 15.33 15.05 -21.66
CA VAL A 104 16.16 13.84 -21.74
C VAL A 104 15.32 12.63 -22.14
N GLY A 105 15.69 12.06 -23.29
CA GLY A 105 15.09 10.90 -23.90
C GLY A 105 15.31 9.60 -23.11
N SER A 106 14.69 8.57 -23.65
CA SER A 106 14.82 7.15 -23.33
C SER A 106 16.28 6.72 -23.10
N GLY A 107 16.71 6.74 -21.84
CA GLY A 107 17.96 6.16 -21.36
C GLY A 107 17.66 5.02 -20.39
N SER A 108 18.14 3.84 -20.73
CA SER A 108 18.09 2.63 -19.91
C SER A 108 18.61 2.88 -18.49
N LEU A 109 17.78 2.60 -17.47
CA LEU A 109 18.21 2.59 -16.08
C LEU A 109 19.19 1.42 -15.84
N PRO A 110 20.23 1.61 -15.02
CA PRO A 110 21.21 0.57 -14.74
C PRO A 110 20.56 -0.60 -13.99
N SER A 111 20.95 -1.82 -14.38
CA SER A 111 20.58 -3.08 -13.75
C SER A 111 20.78 -3.02 -12.24
N GLY A 112 19.76 -3.45 -11.48
CA GLY A 112 19.81 -3.50 -10.02
C GLY A 112 20.92 -4.41 -9.48
N PRO A 113 21.30 -4.30 -8.20
CA PRO A 113 22.41 -5.06 -7.65
C PRO A 113 22.13 -6.56 -7.73
N ALA A 114 23.06 -7.28 -8.35
CA ALA A 114 23.09 -8.74 -8.34
C ALA A 114 23.34 -9.23 -6.91
N TYR A 115 22.44 -10.06 -6.40
CA TYR A 115 22.71 -10.87 -5.21
C TYR A 115 23.95 -11.75 -5.50
N PRO A 116 24.91 -11.90 -4.57
CA PRO A 116 25.99 -12.87 -4.75
C PRO A 116 25.38 -14.28 -4.86
N ALA A 117 25.52 -14.90 -6.02
CA ALA A 117 25.10 -16.26 -6.28
C ALA A 117 25.95 -17.22 -5.42
N GLY A 118 25.31 -18.07 -4.61
CA GLY A 118 26.02 -19.08 -3.81
C GLY A 118 25.37 -19.51 -2.49
N TRP A 119 24.22 -18.97 -2.10
CA TRP A 119 23.57 -19.36 -0.84
C TRP A 119 22.84 -20.71 -0.99
N THR A 120 23.57 -21.81 -0.82
CA THR A 120 22.96 -23.09 -0.41
C THR A 120 22.69 -23.02 1.08
N THR A 121 21.43 -22.97 1.50
CA THR A 121 21.03 -23.02 2.91
C THR A 121 21.41 -24.36 3.54
N PRO A 122 22.27 -24.42 4.57
CA PRO A 122 22.43 -25.60 5.37
C PRO A 122 21.16 -25.83 6.20
N ARG A 123 20.64 -27.05 6.13
CA ARG A 123 19.50 -27.51 6.93
C ARG A 123 20.06 -27.96 8.29
N ARG A 124 19.76 -27.25 9.39
CA ARG A 124 19.82 -27.86 10.73
C ARG A 124 18.90 -27.21 11.75
N SER A 125 18.34 -28.11 12.55
CA SER A 125 17.37 -27.94 13.63
C SER A 125 17.85 -27.00 14.74
N GLY A 126 17.06 -25.97 15.00
CA GLY A 126 17.19 -25.09 16.16
C GLY A 126 16.01 -24.13 16.15
N SER A 127 15.25 -24.12 17.24
CA SER A 127 14.03 -23.34 17.43
C SER A 127 14.30 -21.83 17.32
N ALA A 128 13.90 -21.21 16.22
CA ALA A 128 13.89 -19.76 16.01
C ALA A 128 12.77 -19.38 15.02
N GLY A 129 11.90 -18.46 15.43
CA GLY A 129 10.58 -18.22 14.81
C GLY A 129 10.56 -17.20 13.67
N TRP A 130 9.73 -17.49 12.66
CA TRP A 130 9.48 -16.67 11.46
C TRP A 130 7.95 -16.49 11.25
N LEU A 131 7.47 -15.44 10.57
CA LEU A 131 6.04 -15.18 10.29
C LEU A 131 5.85 -15.44 8.82
N ALA A 132 4.87 -16.27 8.48
CA ALA A 132 4.40 -16.45 7.13
C ALA A 132 2.87 -16.37 7.08
N GLY A 133 2.37 -15.40 6.33
CA GLY A 133 1.43 -15.71 5.26
C GLY A 133 0.19 -14.82 5.15
N CYS A 134 0.20 -13.89 4.21
CA CYS A 134 -1.02 -13.48 3.54
C CYS A 134 -1.38 -14.49 2.45
N GLY A 135 -2.55 -15.11 2.58
CA GLY A 135 -3.13 -16.01 1.59
C GLY A 135 -3.53 -15.27 0.33
N CYS A 136 -2.59 -15.07 -0.59
CA CYS A 136 -2.91 -14.74 -1.98
C CYS A 136 -3.38 -16.01 -2.72
N LEU A 137 -4.51 -16.58 -2.32
CA LEU A 137 -5.23 -17.52 -3.17
C LEU A 137 -6.20 -16.74 -4.06
N ALA A 138 -5.91 -16.79 -5.35
CA ALA A 138 -6.80 -16.34 -6.40
C ALA A 138 -8.11 -17.13 -6.31
N LEU A 139 -9.19 -16.48 -5.88
CA LEU A 139 -10.53 -16.95 -6.19
C LEU A 139 -10.97 -16.30 -7.49
N ALA A 140 -10.96 -17.13 -8.53
CA ALA A 140 -11.54 -16.90 -9.82
C ALA A 140 -13.04 -16.54 -9.67
N VAL A 141 -13.43 -15.53 -10.44
CA VAL A 141 -14.69 -15.38 -11.18
C VAL A 141 -15.90 -16.14 -10.62
N VAL A 142 -16.82 -15.39 -10.01
CA VAL A 142 -18.25 -15.64 -10.18
C VAL A 142 -18.88 -14.35 -10.72
N VAL A 143 -18.83 -14.20 -12.04
CA VAL A 143 -19.83 -13.47 -12.81
C VAL A 143 -20.53 -14.52 -13.66
N ILE A 144 -21.51 -15.20 -13.07
CA ILE A 144 -22.51 -15.97 -13.83
C ILE A 144 -23.86 -15.57 -13.28
N GLY A 145 -24.69 -15.03 -14.18
CA GLY A 145 -26.06 -14.62 -13.93
C GLY A 145 -26.55 -13.68 -15.03
N VAL A 146 -27.00 -14.27 -16.15
CA VAL A 146 -27.70 -13.68 -17.31
C VAL A 146 -26.83 -13.32 -18.52
N LEU A 147 -26.31 -14.35 -19.19
CA LEU A 147 -26.07 -14.38 -20.65
C LEU A 147 -26.45 -15.77 -21.17
N LEU A 148 -27.74 -16.09 -21.22
CA LEU A 148 -28.28 -17.19 -22.03
C LEU A 148 -29.71 -16.82 -22.44
N LEU A 149 -29.83 -16.16 -23.60
CA LEU A 149 -30.99 -16.21 -24.50
C LEU A 149 -30.57 -15.50 -25.80
N GLY A 150 -29.81 -16.22 -26.61
CA GLY A 150 -29.38 -15.79 -27.93
C GLY A 150 -28.83 -16.99 -28.68
N ALA A 151 -29.56 -17.42 -29.70
CA ALA A 151 -29.26 -18.46 -30.69
C ALA A 151 -29.56 -19.93 -30.32
N VAL A 152 -30.78 -20.36 -30.64
CA VAL A 152 -31.03 -21.60 -31.38
C VAL A 152 -31.79 -21.20 -32.64
N GLY A 153 -31.28 -21.59 -33.82
CA GLY A 153 -31.89 -21.34 -35.12
C GLY A 153 -32.61 -22.57 -35.68
N ALA A 154 -33.47 -22.33 -36.67
CA ALA A 154 -33.80 -23.19 -37.82
C ALA A 154 -34.78 -22.35 -38.68
N THR A 155 -34.42 -21.84 -39.87
CA THR A 155 -34.45 -22.55 -41.15
C THR A 155 -35.61 -23.55 -41.28
N LEU A 156 -36.78 -23.06 -41.67
CA LEU A 156 -37.71 -23.80 -42.52
C LEU A 156 -38.28 -22.82 -43.55
N SER A 157 -37.98 -23.09 -44.81
CA SER A 157 -38.73 -22.57 -45.95
C SER A 157 -40.16 -23.10 -45.89
N SER A 158 -41.12 -22.23 -46.14
CA SER A 158 -42.39 -22.57 -46.77
C SER A 158 -42.81 -21.33 -47.54
N ASP A 159 -42.80 -21.45 -48.87
CA ASP A 159 -43.43 -20.54 -49.80
C ASP A 159 -44.94 -20.51 -49.50
N GLU A 160 -45.49 -19.31 -49.34
CA GLU A 160 -46.90 -19.04 -49.65
C GLU A 160 -47.07 -17.54 -49.97
N ASP A 161 -47.45 -17.28 -51.22
CA ASP A 161 -47.85 -16.00 -51.79
C ASP A 161 -48.94 -15.30 -50.98
N ARG A 162 -48.73 -14.02 -50.57
CA ARG A 162 -49.75 -12.95 -50.56
C ARG A 162 -49.19 -11.57 -50.14
N PRO A 163 -49.92 -10.47 -50.44
CA PRO A 163 -49.41 -9.36 -51.23
C PRO A 163 -48.74 -8.26 -50.42
N SER A 164 -47.91 -7.49 -51.14
CA SER A 164 -47.26 -6.25 -50.73
C SER A 164 -48.27 -5.21 -50.21
N ASP A 165 -48.52 -5.21 -48.91
CA ASP A 165 -49.02 -4.03 -48.21
C ASP A 165 -47.84 -3.21 -47.68
N ARG A 166 -47.62 -2.06 -48.33
CA ARG A 166 -46.77 -0.97 -47.84
C ARG A 166 -47.26 -0.54 -46.47
N SER A 167 -46.58 -0.97 -45.41
CA SER A 167 -46.70 -0.33 -44.10
C SER A 167 -45.92 0.99 -44.09
N PRO A 168 -46.54 2.10 -43.65
CA PRO A 168 -45.90 3.41 -43.61
C PRO A 168 -44.94 3.52 -42.40
N SER A 169 -43.67 3.78 -42.69
CA SER A 169 -42.70 4.52 -41.86
C SER A 169 -42.78 4.37 -40.32
N THR A 170 -42.17 3.31 -39.77
CA THR A 170 -41.82 3.22 -38.33
C THR A 170 -40.43 3.77 -38.00
N GLY A 171 -39.60 4.08 -39.01
CA GLY A 171 -38.19 4.46 -38.82
C GLY A 171 -37.92 5.70 -37.95
N ASN A 172 -38.92 6.55 -37.68
CA ASN A 172 -38.75 7.76 -36.86
C ASN A 172 -39.08 7.54 -35.36
N ARG A 173 -39.82 6.48 -35.00
CA ARG A 173 -40.10 6.15 -33.58
C ARG A 173 -38.97 5.32 -32.97
N ASP A 174 -38.40 4.40 -33.75
CA ASP A 174 -37.32 3.53 -33.30
C ASP A 174 -36.03 4.32 -33.06
N GLY A 175 -35.73 5.32 -33.91
CA GLY A 175 -34.61 6.24 -33.72
C GLY A 175 -34.73 7.08 -32.44
N ARG A 176 -35.89 7.69 -32.16
CA ARG A 176 -36.11 8.49 -30.93
C ARG A 176 -36.03 7.65 -29.66
N ALA A 177 -36.49 6.40 -29.69
CA ALA A 177 -36.40 5.50 -28.55
C ALA A 177 -34.94 5.11 -28.25
N ALA A 178 -34.15 4.81 -29.29
CA ALA A 178 -32.73 4.53 -29.16
C ALA A 178 -31.95 5.75 -28.65
N ASP A 179 -32.25 6.96 -29.14
CA ASP A 179 -31.64 8.20 -28.68
C ASP A 179 -31.95 8.50 -27.21
N ALA A 180 -33.20 8.30 -26.79
CA ALA A 180 -33.60 8.46 -25.39
C ALA A 180 -32.90 7.48 -24.45
N LEU A 181 -32.68 6.23 -24.90
CA LEU A 181 -31.93 5.23 -24.13
C LEU A 181 -30.45 5.59 -23.99
N ARG A 182 -29.82 6.08 -25.07
CA ARG A 182 -28.43 6.58 -25.04
C ARG A 182 -28.29 7.80 -24.12
N ALA A 183 -29.22 8.75 -24.20
CA ALA A 183 -29.29 9.88 -23.29
C ALA A 183 -29.44 9.44 -21.81
N GLY A 184 -30.19 8.36 -21.57
CA GLY A 184 -30.31 7.74 -20.25
C GLY A 184 -28.97 7.22 -19.71
N PHE A 185 -28.15 6.59 -20.56
CA PHE A 185 -26.82 6.11 -20.17
C PHE A 185 -25.91 7.30 -19.86
N ASP A 186 -25.89 8.30 -20.72
CA ASP A 186 -25.11 9.52 -20.54
C ASP A 186 -25.45 10.26 -19.24
N ALA A 187 -26.73 10.29 -18.86
CA ALA A 187 -27.18 10.87 -17.61
C ALA A 187 -26.63 10.11 -16.39
N GLU A 188 -26.66 8.77 -16.39
CA GLU A 188 -26.09 7.96 -15.30
C GLU A 188 -24.56 8.06 -15.28
N ARG A 189 -23.89 8.10 -16.45
CA ARG A 189 -22.45 8.34 -16.59
C ARG A 189 -22.02 9.66 -15.96
N LYS A 190 -22.68 10.76 -16.29
CA LYS A 190 -22.39 12.08 -15.71
C LYS A 190 -22.57 12.10 -14.19
N LYS A 191 -23.61 11.43 -13.67
CA LYS A 191 -23.85 11.31 -12.22
C LYS A 191 -22.79 10.46 -11.54
N TYR A 192 -22.36 9.36 -12.16
CA TYR A 192 -21.29 8.51 -11.65
C TYR A 192 -19.98 9.29 -11.55
N HIS A 193 -19.53 9.96 -12.62
CA HIS A 193 -18.26 10.71 -12.61
C HIS A 193 -18.27 11.88 -11.62
N ARG A 194 -19.39 12.60 -11.51
CA ARG A 194 -19.56 13.66 -10.50
C ARG A 194 -19.38 13.12 -9.08
N LEU A 195 -19.91 11.93 -8.81
CA LEU A 195 -19.81 11.32 -7.50
C LEU A 195 -18.42 10.72 -7.26
N ALA A 196 -17.79 10.15 -8.29
CA ALA A 196 -16.43 9.63 -8.23
C ALA A 196 -15.41 10.73 -7.91
N ALA A 197 -15.61 11.94 -8.45
CA ALA A 197 -14.76 13.10 -8.19
C ALA A 197 -14.70 13.54 -6.71
N VAL A 198 -15.67 13.12 -5.88
CA VAL A 198 -15.60 13.34 -4.41
C VAL A 198 -14.43 12.59 -3.78
N LEU A 199 -13.90 11.56 -4.46
CA LEU A 199 -12.76 10.77 -4.01
C LEU A 199 -11.46 11.17 -4.72
N ASP A 200 -11.41 12.29 -5.45
CA ASP A 200 -10.17 12.77 -6.07
C ASP A 200 -9.10 13.03 -4.98
N GLY A 201 -7.91 12.46 -5.17
CA GLY A 201 -6.83 12.51 -4.18
C GLY A 201 -6.99 11.52 -3.00
N ASN A 202 -8.04 10.70 -2.96
CA ASN A 202 -8.17 9.65 -1.96
C ASN A 202 -7.51 8.34 -2.45
N PRO A 203 -6.59 7.74 -1.67
CA PRO A 203 -5.80 6.60 -2.12
C PRO A 203 -6.58 5.30 -2.31
N VAL A 204 -7.78 5.21 -1.75
CA VAL A 204 -8.64 4.05 -1.89
C VAL A 204 -9.71 4.24 -2.98
N ALA A 205 -9.75 5.40 -3.66
CA ALA A 205 -10.74 5.69 -4.69
C ALA A 205 -10.91 4.58 -5.74
N PRO A 206 -9.84 3.94 -6.27
CA PRO A 206 -9.99 2.85 -7.25
C PRO A 206 -10.77 1.63 -6.74
N LEU A 207 -10.76 1.38 -5.43
CA LEU A 207 -11.52 0.31 -4.79
C LEU A 207 -13.00 0.63 -4.69
N ILE A 208 -13.36 1.91 -4.59
CA ILE A 208 -14.74 2.37 -4.39
C ILE A 208 -15.42 2.66 -5.72
N THR A 209 -14.73 3.35 -6.62
CA THR A 209 -15.29 3.79 -7.90
C THR A 209 -15.34 2.63 -8.91
N HIS A 210 -14.41 1.69 -8.83
CA HIS A 210 -14.26 0.61 -9.82
C HIS A 210 -14.08 1.15 -11.26
N PRO A 211 -13.04 1.99 -11.50
CA PRO A 211 -12.92 2.77 -12.72
C PRO A 211 -12.78 1.89 -13.97
N VAL A 212 -12.06 0.77 -13.86
CA VAL A 212 -11.91 -0.21 -14.95
C VAL A 212 -13.25 -0.84 -15.34
N ALA A 213 -14.10 -1.15 -14.36
CA ALA A 213 -15.40 -1.75 -14.64
C ALA A 213 -16.34 -0.74 -15.30
N PHE A 214 -16.32 0.51 -14.86
CA PHE A 214 -17.16 1.56 -15.43
C PHE A 214 -16.69 1.93 -16.85
N SER A 215 -15.38 2.05 -17.07
CA SER A 215 -14.79 2.30 -18.39
C SER A 215 -15.17 1.22 -19.42
N ARG A 216 -15.29 -0.06 -19.01
CA ARG A 216 -15.80 -1.12 -19.90
C ARG A 216 -17.26 -0.91 -20.30
N LEU A 217 -18.09 -0.33 -19.43
CA LEU A 217 -19.47 0.02 -19.80
C LEU A 217 -19.50 1.17 -20.80
N GLU A 218 -18.61 2.16 -20.65
CA GLU A 218 -18.47 3.27 -21.60
C GLU A 218 -18.02 2.77 -22.97
N GLU A 219 -16.97 1.93 -23.02
CA GLU A 219 -16.51 1.27 -24.25
C GLU A 219 -17.62 0.46 -24.92
N GLN A 220 -18.46 -0.23 -24.14
CA GLN A 220 -19.59 -0.98 -24.68
C GLN A 220 -20.67 -0.06 -25.25
N ALA A 221 -20.97 1.07 -24.60
CA ALA A 221 -21.99 2.03 -25.03
C ALA A 221 -21.63 2.75 -26.34
N GLU A 222 -20.34 2.89 -26.62
CA GLU A 222 -19.80 3.49 -27.86
C GLU A 222 -19.88 2.55 -29.07
N ARG A 223 -20.16 1.26 -28.87
CA ARG A 223 -20.25 0.31 -29.99
C ARG A 223 -21.42 0.68 -30.93
N PRO A 224 -21.21 0.67 -32.25
CA PRO A 224 -22.30 0.84 -33.21
C PRO A 224 -23.22 -0.39 -33.21
N GLY A 225 -24.46 -0.21 -33.66
CA GLY A 225 -25.39 -1.32 -33.88
C GLY A 225 -25.89 -2.04 -32.63
N LEU A 226 -25.79 -1.42 -31.44
CA LEU A 226 -26.39 -1.96 -30.23
C LEU A 226 -27.92 -2.02 -30.36
N SER A 227 -28.51 -3.15 -29.96
CA SER A 227 -29.95 -3.26 -29.82
C SER A 227 -30.46 -2.43 -28.64
N ASP A 228 -31.72 -2.02 -28.70
CA ASP A 228 -32.43 -1.36 -27.61
C ASP A 228 -32.30 -2.09 -26.26
N TYR A 229 -32.36 -3.42 -26.29
CA TYR A 229 -32.18 -4.25 -25.10
C TYR A 229 -30.78 -4.11 -24.52
N ALA A 230 -29.75 -4.12 -25.37
CA ALA A 230 -28.37 -3.91 -24.94
C ALA A 230 -28.18 -2.52 -24.33
N VAL A 231 -28.72 -1.47 -24.94
CA VAL A 231 -28.63 -0.11 -24.37
C VAL A 231 -29.37 -0.03 -23.03
N ARG A 232 -30.58 -0.60 -22.92
CA ARG A 232 -31.31 -0.68 -21.63
C ARG A 232 -30.48 -1.38 -20.55
N SER A 233 -29.82 -2.49 -20.88
CA SER A 233 -28.93 -3.20 -19.96
C SER A 233 -27.77 -2.30 -19.49
N LEU A 234 -27.10 -1.58 -20.40
CA LEU A 234 -26.02 -0.65 -20.07
C LEU A 234 -26.50 0.47 -19.11
N VAL A 235 -27.69 1.05 -19.36
CA VAL A 235 -28.29 2.05 -18.47
C VAL A 235 -28.51 1.49 -17.06
N GLN A 236 -29.07 0.28 -16.93
CA GLN A 236 -29.30 -0.32 -15.62
C GLN A 236 -27.99 -0.65 -14.90
N GLN A 237 -26.96 -1.09 -15.62
CA GLN A 237 -25.65 -1.36 -15.05
C GLN A 237 -24.97 -0.08 -14.55
N ALA A 238 -24.95 0.99 -15.36
CA ALA A 238 -24.42 2.29 -14.96
C ALA A 238 -25.17 2.85 -13.74
N ARG A 239 -26.50 2.76 -13.74
CA ARG A 239 -27.35 3.14 -12.59
C ARG A 239 -27.00 2.35 -11.34
N ARG A 240 -26.79 1.04 -11.44
CA ARG A 240 -26.42 0.19 -10.31
C ARG A 240 -25.07 0.61 -9.72
N MET A 241 -24.04 0.76 -10.56
CA MET A 241 -22.71 1.19 -10.11
C MET A 241 -22.75 2.57 -9.46
N ARG A 242 -23.48 3.52 -10.05
CA ARG A 242 -23.70 4.84 -9.44
C ARG A 242 -24.41 4.76 -8.07
N ARG A 243 -25.42 3.89 -7.91
CA ARG A 243 -26.11 3.69 -6.62
C ARG A 243 -25.19 3.05 -5.57
N GLU A 244 -24.37 2.09 -5.98
CA GLU A 244 -23.35 1.47 -5.11
C GLU A 244 -22.35 2.51 -4.62
N LEU A 245 -21.80 3.32 -5.54
CA LEU A 245 -20.90 4.42 -5.19
C LEU A 245 -21.59 5.43 -4.25
N GLN A 246 -22.86 5.76 -4.48
CA GLN A 246 -23.61 6.70 -3.63
C GLN A 246 -23.78 6.16 -2.21
N ARG A 247 -24.05 4.86 -2.07
CA ARG A 247 -24.10 4.22 -0.75
C ARG A 247 -22.74 4.20 -0.07
N ALA A 248 -21.66 3.98 -0.83
CA ALA A 248 -20.31 3.96 -0.29
C ALA A 248 -19.91 5.35 0.26
N VAL A 249 -20.17 6.43 -0.49
CA VAL A 249 -19.92 7.81 -0.06
C VAL A 249 -20.70 8.15 1.21
N ALA A 250 -22.01 7.88 1.22
CA ALA A 250 -22.85 8.15 2.39
C ALA A 250 -22.46 7.30 3.63
N ALA A 251 -21.96 6.08 3.42
CA ALA A 251 -21.46 5.24 4.51
C ALA A 251 -20.13 5.76 5.06
N ALA A 252 -19.25 6.26 4.19
CA ALA A 252 -17.96 6.82 4.59
C ALA A 252 -18.13 8.10 5.41
N GLU A 253 -18.99 9.03 4.97
CA GLU A 253 -19.33 10.26 5.73
C GLU A 253 -19.76 9.96 7.17
N LYS A 254 -20.53 8.88 7.35
CA LYS A 254 -20.98 8.44 8.66
C LYS A 254 -19.85 7.85 9.52
N ARG A 255 -18.83 7.25 8.91
CA ARG A 255 -17.73 6.56 9.61
C ARG A 255 -16.61 7.49 10.08
N ARG A 256 -16.33 8.59 9.36
CA ARG A 256 -15.23 9.57 9.56
C ARG A 256 -15.05 10.20 10.95
N VAL A 257 -15.74 9.72 11.99
CA VAL A 257 -15.83 10.36 13.30
C VAL A 257 -15.14 9.58 14.42
N ASN A 258 -14.32 8.55 14.11
CA ASN A 258 -13.67 7.68 15.10
C ASN A 258 -14.64 7.26 16.22
N ARG A 259 -15.63 6.44 15.85
CA ARG A 259 -16.79 6.19 16.72
C ARG A 259 -16.42 5.45 18.00
N SER A 260 -15.42 4.58 17.95
CA SER A 260 -14.92 3.85 19.11
C SER A 260 -14.07 4.71 20.03
N GLY A 261 -13.49 5.81 19.52
CA GLY A 261 -12.46 6.58 20.21
C GLY A 261 -11.09 5.88 20.25
N SER A 262 -10.92 4.78 19.52
CA SER A 262 -9.65 4.04 19.45
C SER A 262 -8.63 4.76 18.56
N LEU A 263 -7.34 4.53 18.83
CA LEU A 263 -6.28 5.09 18.00
C LEU A 263 -6.26 4.44 16.60
N THR A 264 -6.49 3.14 16.55
CA THR A 264 -6.44 2.34 15.33
C THR A 264 -7.55 2.69 14.35
N GLU A 265 -8.78 2.92 14.82
CA GLU A 265 -9.86 3.46 13.96
C GLU A 265 -9.52 4.87 13.49
N GLU A 266 -9.03 5.75 14.37
CA GLU A 266 -8.64 7.12 13.99
C GLU A 266 -7.63 7.14 12.85
N LEU A 267 -6.60 6.29 12.92
CA LEU A 267 -5.56 6.20 11.92
C LEU A 267 -6.11 5.68 10.57
N VAL A 268 -6.98 4.67 10.58
CA VAL A 268 -7.63 4.15 9.37
C VAL A 268 -8.58 5.18 8.75
N ASP A 269 -9.43 5.80 9.58
CA ASP A 269 -10.40 6.81 9.14
C ASP A 269 -9.70 8.00 8.50
N ARG A 270 -8.66 8.53 9.16
CA ARG A 270 -7.87 9.66 8.65
C ARG A 270 -7.17 9.33 7.34
N ALA A 271 -6.62 8.13 7.21
CA ALA A 271 -5.84 7.74 6.03
C ALA A 271 -6.69 7.33 4.82
N THR A 272 -8.00 7.15 5.01
CA THR A 272 -8.91 6.63 3.98
C THR A 272 -10.20 7.44 3.85
N ASP A 273 -10.34 8.53 4.59
CA ASP A 273 -11.56 9.33 4.73
C ASP A 273 -12.80 8.47 5.07
N GLY A 274 -12.65 7.50 5.97
CA GLY A 274 -13.70 6.59 6.42
C GLY A 274 -14.24 5.64 5.34
N PHE A 275 -13.60 5.54 4.16
CA PHE A 275 -14.03 4.58 3.13
C PHE A 275 -13.68 3.13 3.48
N ILE A 276 -12.73 2.94 4.39
CA ILE A 276 -12.35 1.63 4.93
C ILE A 276 -12.91 1.49 6.34
N ASP A 277 -13.59 0.38 6.60
CA ASP A 277 -14.13 0.01 7.91
C ASP A 277 -13.04 -0.66 8.77
N THR A 278 -13.12 -0.49 10.08
CA THR A 278 -12.22 -1.15 11.03
C THR A 278 -13.00 -2.16 11.87
N ARG A 279 -12.43 -3.35 12.07
CA ARG A 279 -12.98 -4.39 12.93
C ARG A 279 -11.89 -4.93 13.85
N TRP A 280 -12.22 -5.14 15.12
CA TRP A 280 -11.28 -5.67 16.12
C TRP A 280 -11.52 -7.16 16.39
N ASP A 281 -11.55 -7.95 15.32
CA ASP A 281 -11.90 -9.38 15.33
C ASP A 281 -10.84 -10.24 14.61
N ALA A 282 -9.60 -9.75 14.46
CA ALA A 282 -8.54 -10.42 13.71
C ALA A 282 -8.30 -11.87 14.15
N ALA A 283 -8.46 -12.21 15.43
CA ALA A 283 -8.31 -13.58 15.93
C ALA A 283 -9.25 -14.59 15.23
N SER A 284 -10.45 -14.15 14.83
CA SER A 284 -11.45 -14.96 14.14
C SER A 284 -11.49 -14.69 12.65
N ALA A 285 -11.28 -13.42 12.26
CA ALA A 285 -11.41 -12.97 10.90
C ALA A 285 -10.15 -13.24 10.10
N CYS A 286 -8.95 -13.21 10.68
CA CYS A 286 -7.71 -13.35 9.92
C CYS A 286 -7.21 -14.79 9.89
N PRO A 287 -6.49 -15.20 8.82
CA PRO A 287 -5.82 -16.49 8.82
C PRO A 287 -4.87 -16.53 10.03
N GLY A 288 -5.01 -17.56 10.86
CA GLY A 288 -4.09 -17.78 11.97
C GLY A 288 -2.65 -17.89 11.47
N ALA A 289 -1.72 -17.38 12.27
CA ALA A 289 -0.30 -17.49 11.96
C ALA A 289 0.05 -18.97 11.76
N LYS A 290 0.70 -19.27 10.64
CA LYS A 290 1.07 -20.66 10.31
C LYS A 290 2.25 -21.17 11.14
N GLU A 291 2.92 -20.25 11.86
CA GLU A 291 4.16 -20.51 12.56
C GLU A 291 3.97 -20.39 14.08
N LYS A 292 4.58 -21.33 14.82
CA LYS A 292 4.45 -21.45 16.27
C LYS A 292 5.08 -20.24 16.97
N GLY A 293 4.36 -19.66 17.93
CA GLY A 293 4.82 -18.50 18.71
C GLY A 293 4.59 -17.15 18.06
N ARG A 294 3.79 -17.10 16.98
CA ARG A 294 3.39 -15.87 16.31
C ARG A 294 1.88 -15.72 16.31
N ILE A 295 1.45 -14.47 16.34
CA ILE A 295 0.04 -14.09 16.31
C ILE A 295 -0.22 -13.25 15.06
N THR A 296 -1.39 -13.44 14.45
CA THR A 296 -1.84 -12.57 13.36
C THR A 296 -2.52 -11.38 14.00
N THR A 297 -1.89 -10.21 13.91
CA THR A 297 -2.38 -8.97 14.52
C THR A 297 -3.39 -8.24 13.63
N GLY A 298 -3.41 -8.54 12.33
CA GLY A 298 -4.37 -7.95 11.41
C GLY A 298 -4.38 -8.61 10.04
N CYS A 299 -5.37 -8.21 9.25
CA CYS A 299 -5.46 -8.53 7.83
C CYS A 299 -6.50 -7.64 7.14
N VAL A 300 -6.33 -7.44 5.84
CA VAL A 300 -7.38 -6.88 4.97
C VAL A 300 -8.17 -8.03 4.35
N LYS A 301 -9.50 -8.08 4.53
CA LYS A 301 -10.38 -9.10 3.90
C LYS A 301 -11.45 -8.51 2.99
N GLY A 302 -12.11 -9.39 2.24
CA GLY A 302 -13.20 -9.06 1.32
C GLY A 302 -12.75 -8.21 0.12
N ARG A 303 -13.70 -7.50 -0.50
CA ARG A 303 -13.47 -6.54 -1.61
C ARG A 303 -12.75 -5.25 -1.15
N ALA A 304 -11.89 -5.36 -0.12
CA ALA A 304 -10.96 -4.35 0.34
C ALA A 304 -11.58 -3.13 1.06
N LEU A 305 -12.67 -3.33 1.80
CA LEU A 305 -13.31 -2.25 2.57
C LEU A 305 -13.30 -2.48 4.09
N VAL A 306 -12.60 -3.51 4.56
CA VAL A 306 -12.51 -3.81 5.99
C VAL A 306 -11.07 -4.20 6.33
N VAL A 307 -10.51 -3.50 7.30
CA VAL A 307 -9.27 -3.87 7.99
C VAL A 307 -9.67 -4.54 9.30
N HIS A 308 -9.24 -5.78 9.47
CA HIS A 308 -9.42 -6.53 10.69
C HIS A 308 -8.14 -6.42 11.51
N LEU A 309 -8.24 -6.00 12.77
CA LEU A 309 -7.15 -5.79 13.71
C LEU A 309 -7.40 -6.60 14.98
N LEU A 310 -6.36 -6.87 15.75
CA LEU A 310 -6.53 -7.27 17.14
C LEU A 310 -7.06 -6.07 17.95
N PRO A 311 -7.82 -6.32 19.02
CA PRO A 311 -8.17 -5.29 19.99
C PRO A 311 -6.93 -4.57 20.52
N GLU A 312 -7.01 -3.26 20.73
CA GLU A 312 -5.87 -2.46 21.22
C GLU A 312 -5.37 -2.93 22.60
N SER A 313 -6.24 -3.52 23.41
CA SER A 313 -5.87 -4.14 24.69
C SER A 313 -4.95 -5.36 24.56
N GLU A 314 -4.81 -5.91 23.36
CA GLU A 314 -3.95 -7.05 23.05
C GLU A 314 -2.67 -6.63 22.32
N LEU A 315 -2.43 -5.32 22.14
CA LEU A 315 -1.25 -4.77 21.48
C LEU A 315 -0.32 -4.09 22.49
N ASP A 316 0.99 -4.24 22.30
CA ASP A 316 2.06 -3.71 23.14
C ASP A 316 2.32 -2.22 22.83
N GLY A 317 1.31 -1.39 23.12
CA GLY A 317 1.42 0.06 23.13
C GLY A 317 1.26 0.75 21.77
N GLU A 318 1.37 2.08 21.81
CA GLU A 318 1.05 2.97 20.69
C GLU A 318 1.87 2.68 19.42
N TRP A 319 3.15 2.32 19.59
CA TRP A 319 4.03 2.05 18.46
C TRP A 319 3.57 0.84 17.65
N GLU A 320 3.19 -0.24 18.33
CA GLU A 320 2.65 -1.43 17.65
C GLU A 320 1.38 -1.10 16.88
N MET A 321 0.45 -0.36 17.51
CA MET A 321 -0.80 0.06 16.87
C MET A 321 -0.55 0.87 15.59
N ARG A 322 0.38 1.83 15.65
CA ARG A 322 0.77 2.66 14.50
C ARG A 322 1.37 1.81 13.37
N MET A 323 2.29 0.91 13.71
CA MET A 323 2.94 0.05 12.71
C MET A 323 1.95 -0.92 12.08
N LEU A 324 1.10 -1.53 12.89
CA LEU A 324 0.04 -2.43 12.44
C LEU A 324 -0.89 -1.73 11.44
N VAL A 325 -1.42 -0.56 11.79
CA VAL A 325 -2.34 0.17 10.91
C VAL A 325 -1.65 0.58 9.61
N ALA A 326 -0.42 1.11 9.68
CA ALA A 326 0.31 1.50 8.46
C ALA A 326 0.63 0.30 7.56
N HIS A 327 0.93 -0.87 8.15
CA HIS A 327 1.13 -2.12 7.42
C HIS A 327 -0.15 -2.56 6.72
N GLU A 328 -1.28 -2.64 7.44
CA GLU A 328 -2.54 -3.09 6.84
C GLU A 328 -3.07 -2.11 5.79
N LEU A 329 -2.92 -0.79 6.01
CA LEU A 329 -3.24 0.22 5.00
C LEU A 329 -2.38 0.05 3.74
N ALA A 330 -1.11 -0.32 3.86
CA ALA A 330 -0.28 -0.60 2.69
C ALA A 330 -0.87 -1.75 1.84
N HIS A 331 -1.49 -2.77 2.46
CA HIS A 331 -2.22 -3.79 1.72
C HIS A 331 -3.49 -3.26 1.04
N VAL A 332 -4.23 -2.35 1.69
CA VAL A 332 -5.35 -1.65 1.04
C VAL A 332 -4.85 -0.90 -0.20
N TYR A 333 -3.76 -0.15 -0.08
CA TYR A 333 -3.16 0.62 -1.17
C TYR A 333 -2.63 -0.27 -2.30
N GLN A 334 -2.01 -1.40 -1.99
CA GLN A 334 -1.61 -2.39 -3.00
C GLN A 334 -2.82 -2.93 -3.78
N ARG A 335 -3.99 -3.09 -3.14
CA ARG A 335 -5.23 -3.48 -3.83
C ARG A 335 -5.80 -2.34 -4.66
N ALA A 336 -5.79 -1.11 -4.15
CA ALA A 336 -6.23 0.07 -4.88
C ALA A 336 -5.39 0.30 -6.14
N ASP A 337 -4.06 0.16 -6.04
CA ASP A 337 -3.14 0.19 -7.17
C ASP A 337 -3.51 -0.84 -8.23
N ARG A 338 -3.79 -2.10 -7.87
CA ARG A 338 -4.25 -3.12 -8.83
C ARG A 338 -5.57 -2.75 -9.52
N ALA A 339 -6.50 -2.17 -8.78
CA ALA A 339 -7.84 -1.85 -9.27
C ALA A 339 -7.84 -0.77 -10.38
N ARG A 340 -6.73 -0.03 -10.54
CA ARG A 340 -6.55 0.94 -11.63
C ARG A 340 -6.28 0.29 -13.00
N PHE A 341 -5.89 -0.99 -13.04
CA PHE A 341 -5.41 -1.64 -14.26
C PHE A 341 -6.32 -2.78 -14.74
N LYS A 342 -6.55 -2.86 -16.06
CA LYS A 342 -7.40 -3.90 -16.69
C LYS A 342 -6.94 -5.33 -16.40
N ASN A 343 -5.63 -5.54 -16.24
CA ASN A 343 -5.00 -6.84 -15.96
C ASN A 343 -4.78 -7.11 -14.47
N TYR A 344 -5.25 -6.23 -13.59
CA TYR A 344 -5.06 -6.31 -12.14
C TYR A 344 -3.59 -6.44 -11.69
N ARG A 345 -2.65 -5.89 -12.46
CA ARG A 345 -1.23 -5.80 -12.10
C ARG A 345 -0.81 -4.35 -11.90
N GLY A 346 -0.71 -3.96 -10.63
CA GLY A 346 -0.36 -2.61 -10.19
C GLY A 346 1.13 -2.28 -10.34
N ARG A 347 1.51 -1.04 -10.03
CA ARG A 347 2.91 -0.64 -9.86
C ARG A 347 3.60 -1.41 -8.74
N ALA A 348 2.92 -1.63 -7.61
CA ALA A 348 3.39 -2.44 -6.49
C ALA A 348 3.81 -3.84 -6.94
N ASP A 349 2.98 -4.50 -7.77
CA ASP A 349 3.30 -5.83 -8.29
C ASP A 349 4.53 -5.82 -9.19
N ARG A 350 4.76 -4.73 -9.94
CA ARG A 350 5.96 -4.58 -10.77
C ARG A 350 7.21 -4.33 -9.95
N LEU A 351 7.13 -3.57 -8.85
CA LEU A 351 8.25 -3.36 -7.94
C LEU A 351 8.65 -4.70 -7.29
N VAL A 352 7.67 -5.40 -6.72
CA VAL A 352 7.85 -6.72 -6.12
C VAL A 352 8.39 -7.72 -7.15
N GLY A 353 7.84 -7.75 -8.36
CA GLY A 353 8.28 -8.64 -9.44
C GLY A 353 9.70 -8.38 -9.97
N ARG A 354 10.27 -7.21 -9.70
CA ARG A 354 11.68 -6.88 -9.99
C ARG A 354 12.64 -7.30 -8.87
N GLY A 355 12.13 -7.94 -7.81
CA GLY A 355 12.93 -8.39 -6.67
C GLY A 355 13.04 -7.38 -5.54
N LEU A 356 12.46 -6.17 -5.65
CA LEU A 356 12.37 -5.25 -4.51
C LEU A 356 11.54 -5.90 -3.40
N PHE A 357 11.83 -5.51 -2.16
CA PHE A 357 11.18 -6.05 -0.96
C PHE A 357 11.34 -7.58 -0.86
N GLN A 358 12.44 -8.11 -1.41
CA GLN A 358 12.71 -9.54 -1.52
C GLN A 358 11.57 -10.31 -2.20
N GLY A 359 10.87 -9.67 -3.14
CA GLY A 359 9.74 -10.28 -3.84
C GLY A 359 8.50 -10.52 -2.98
N SER A 360 8.38 -9.87 -1.80
CA SER A 360 7.26 -10.05 -0.88
C SER A 360 6.41 -8.78 -0.74
N ARG A 361 5.09 -8.94 -0.91
CA ARG A 361 4.09 -7.88 -0.66
C ARG A 361 4.00 -7.49 0.81
N GLU A 362 4.26 -8.43 1.70
CA GLU A 362 4.31 -8.21 3.15
C GLU A 362 5.50 -7.33 3.52
N LYS A 363 6.67 -7.62 2.95
CA LYS A 363 7.88 -6.80 3.17
C LYS A 363 7.76 -5.42 2.53
N MET A 364 7.01 -5.30 1.44
CA MET A 364 6.63 -4.01 0.89
C MET A 364 5.72 -3.22 1.85
N ALA A 365 4.77 -3.89 2.53
CA ALA A 365 3.92 -3.26 3.54
C ALA A 365 4.73 -2.82 4.78
N ASP A 366 5.67 -3.65 5.24
CA ASP A 366 6.63 -3.26 6.28
C ASP A 366 7.49 -2.07 5.84
N CYS A 367 8.00 -2.06 4.60
CA CYS A 367 8.75 -0.92 4.09
C CYS A 367 7.90 0.36 4.08
N TYR A 368 6.63 0.24 3.69
CA TYR A 368 5.71 1.39 3.70
C TYR A 368 5.59 1.97 5.11
N ALA A 369 5.28 1.13 6.11
CA ALA A 369 5.15 1.55 7.50
C ALA A 369 6.45 2.18 8.05
N LEU A 370 7.60 1.55 7.80
CA LEU A 370 8.91 2.09 8.18
C LEU A 370 9.21 3.43 7.50
N THR A 371 8.87 3.55 6.22
CA THR A 371 9.07 4.78 5.45
C THR A 371 8.19 5.90 5.98
N TYR A 372 6.91 5.60 6.23
CA TYR A 372 5.91 6.53 6.76
C TYR A 372 6.32 7.11 8.11
N TYR A 373 6.83 6.29 9.04
CA TYR A 373 7.25 6.77 10.36
C TYR A 373 8.71 7.21 10.44
N GLY A 374 9.44 7.26 9.32
CA GLY A 374 10.85 7.63 9.32
C GLY A 374 11.74 6.66 10.13
N ARG A 375 11.30 5.41 10.29
CA ARG A 375 12.04 4.37 11.04
C ARG A 375 12.81 3.46 10.10
N TRP A 376 13.66 2.62 10.68
CA TRP A 376 14.56 1.71 9.94
C TRP A 376 14.46 0.25 10.36
N THR A 377 13.84 -0.02 11.52
CA THR A 377 13.69 -1.37 12.05
C THR A 377 12.27 -1.56 12.55
N LEU A 378 11.78 -2.79 12.39
CA LEU A 378 10.52 -3.24 12.96
C LEU A 378 10.66 -3.70 14.42
N SER A 379 11.89 -3.74 14.94
CA SER A 379 12.17 -4.15 16.32
C SER A 379 12.15 -2.96 17.28
N GLN A 380 11.50 -3.11 18.42
CA GLN A 380 11.67 -2.26 19.59
C GLN A 380 11.99 -3.12 20.81
N GLY A 381 13.19 -2.93 21.38
CA GLY A 381 13.66 -3.76 22.48
C GLY A 381 13.73 -5.24 22.04
N SER A 382 13.09 -6.12 22.81
CA SER A 382 13.00 -7.56 22.54
C SER A 382 11.89 -7.94 21.57
N THR A 383 10.99 -7.01 21.20
CA THR A 383 9.83 -7.29 20.37
C THR A 383 10.12 -6.90 18.92
N THR A 384 9.75 -7.76 17.97
CA THR A 384 9.86 -7.49 16.52
C THR A 384 8.49 -7.60 15.88
N TYR A 385 8.04 -6.51 15.28
CA TYR A 385 6.79 -6.45 14.53
C TYR A 385 7.04 -6.84 13.06
N GLY A 386 6.03 -7.33 12.35
CA GLY A 386 6.14 -7.66 10.92
C GLY A 386 7.21 -8.72 10.56
N TYR A 387 7.79 -8.61 9.37
CA TYR A 387 8.55 -9.68 8.72
C TYR A 387 10.08 -9.52 8.80
N GLY A 388 10.57 -8.85 9.85
CA GLY A 388 12.02 -8.77 10.16
C GLY A 388 12.84 -8.25 8.98
N TYR A 389 12.34 -7.20 8.33
CA TYR A 389 12.84 -6.71 7.06
C TYR A 389 13.42 -5.29 7.21
N VAL A 390 14.64 -5.09 6.72
CA VAL A 390 15.27 -3.79 6.63
C VAL A 390 15.02 -3.18 5.26
N CYS A 391 14.30 -2.06 5.22
CA CYS A 391 14.05 -1.34 3.97
C CYS A 391 15.18 -0.37 3.62
N GLY A 392 15.89 -0.64 2.51
CA GLY A 392 17.01 0.19 2.06
C GLY A 392 16.57 1.50 1.39
N GLN A 393 17.52 2.43 1.19
CA GLN A 393 17.21 3.76 0.63
C GLN A 393 16.51 3.69 -0.74
N ALA A 394 16.96 2.80 -1.64
CA ALA A 394 16.35 2.64 -2.95
C ALA A 394 14.88 2.17 -2.86
N GLU A 395 14.59 1.25 -1.94
CA GLU A 395 13.25 0.73 -1.71
C GLU A 395 12.34 1.77 -1.05
N ARG A 396 12.88 2.59 -0.13
CA ARG A 396 12.15 3.75 0.44
C ARG A 396 11.83 4.82 -0.60
N THR A 397 12.76 5.11 -1.51
CA THR A 397 12.49 6.00 -2.66
C THR A 397 11.41 5.42 -3.56
N ALA A 398 11.44 4.11 -3.82
CA ALA A 398 10.40 3.42 -4.59
C ALA A 398 9.03 3.49 -3.88
N ILE A 399 8.99 3.30 -2.56
CA ILE A 399 7.77 3.46 -1.75
C ILE A 399 7.21 4.88 -1.85
N ARG A 400 8.04 5.91 -1.68
CA ARG A 400 7.59 7.32 -1.78
C ARG A 400 7.01 7.63 -3.15
N SER A 401 7.68 7.18 -4.21
CA SER A 401 7.19 7.35 -5.59
C SER A 401 5.89 6.59 -5.84
N TRP A 402 5.78 5.36 -5.33
CA TRP A 402 4.56 4.55 -5.45
C TRP A 402 3.39 5.16 -4.67
N ALA A 403 3.62 5.60 -3.42
CA ALA A 403 2.62 6.23 -2.58
C ALA A 403 2.09 7.53 -3.22
N ALA A 404 3.00 8.38 -3.72
CA ALA A 404 2.62 9.62 -4.40
C ALA A 404 1.77 9.39 -5.66
N ASP A 405 2.05 8.34 -6.46
CA ASP A 405 1.24 8.02 -7.65
C ASP A 405 -0.18 7.54 -7.34
N LEU A 406 -0.42 7.11 -6.09
CA LEU A 406 -1.72 6.65 -5.61
C LEU A 406 -2.36 7.65 -4.64
N ASP A 407 -1.74 8.80 -4.38
CA ASP A 407 -2.15 9.74 -3.31
C ASP A 407 -2.19 9.09 -1.90
N ALA A 408 -1.40 8.05 -1.69
CA ALA A 408 -1.29 7.39 -0.38
C ALA A 408 -0.48 8.28 0.60
N PRO A 409 -0.95 8.46 1.86
CA PRO A 409 -0.28 9.30 2.84
C PRO A 409 1.19 8.92 3.02
N MET A 410 2.10 9.87 2.78
CA MET A 410 3.52 9.66 2.99
C MET A 410 4.15 10.99 3.45
N PRO A 411 4.48 11.15 4.74
CA PRO A 411 5.09 12.39 5.21
C PRO A 411 6.44 12.66 4.53
N GLY A 412 6.69 13.96 4.29
CA GLY A 412 7.87 14.49 3.59
C GLY A 412 9.18 14.15 4.26
#